data_AF-A0A956FBA3-F1
#
_entry.id   AF-A0A956FBA3-F1
#
_cell.length_a   1.000
_cell.length_b   1.000
_cell.length_c   1.000
_cell.angle_alpha   90.00
_cell.angle_beta   90.00
_cell.angle_gamma   90.00
#
_symmetry.space_group_name_H-M   'P 1'
#
loop_
_entity.id
_entity.type
_entity.pdbx_description
1 polymer ?
#
loop_
_entity_poly.entity_id
_entity_poly.type
_entity_poly.pdbx_seq_one_letter_code
_entity_poly.pdbx_strand_id
1 'polypeptide(L)'
;MAFQKSLACVLVLLSTSCGGKAGEVVRPDAPSAAEAIGEASCGAAQKSTAPLVVDWSSQQRVDLEVAMKRGTVALRYGCDEVELLADCRIPGSYAFVGVSRKEDVVSLSSSDELKASLPVGAARLAAEVAGEAKLDLAMVLVGKASSGWTALTRTDLPAGCESATHVVRAATLGAFSLARGSEGRVATAAEAFGAGAGGSSTSAKNLLVRDGDLESCLGSTREATRPPEGCGATIRLELEPVVESASLPKGPPPVATVACPPGAASSGGVCRPLSLPHVCKPDDEADCEAQCEAGGLESCYHLGRLRIDWTPTGLGASAQDEARPLLERACDGGVAESCVALGEVLIAETAGRDLATQRAAIQQAGALWDAACEAGSGRGCGLRAFQFSQDGPLPDAAAHRPLAQRACDLGDGLGCALLANAQIQGFGMPPDRDGGYAVLERACRAADAQSCRRLAVVRYAGTDQSISPTIVGLPVDEAAGIRFGLRACRLEPEACGIDRTIGMVDAAVAKAFRADMCSAGYGGLCD
;
A
#
# COMPACT_ATOMS: atom_id res chain seq x y z
N MET A 1 9.28 73.80 55.94
CA MET A 1 7.96 73.92 56.58
C MET A 1 7.25 72.60 56.29
N ALA A 2 7.18 71.63 57.20
CA ALA A 2 6.51 71.59 58.49
C ALA A 2 5.37 70.55 58.39
N PHE A 3 5.33 69.65 59.38
CA PHE A 3 4.25 68.72 59.75
C PHE A 3 4.06 67.49 58.84
N GLN A 4 4.50 66.28 59.19
CA GLN A 4 4.51 65.55 60.47
C GLN A 4 3.10 65.23 60.99
N LYS A 5 2.92 63.92 61.24
CA LYS A 5 2.02 63.23 62.19
C LYS A 5 0.74 62.60 61.63
N SER A 6 0.34 61.38 62.00
CA SER A 6 0.92 60.24 62.74
C SER A 6 -0.23 59.22 62.97
N LEU A 7 0.13 58.05 63.50
CA LEU A 7 -0.68 56.94 64.07
C LEU A 7 -1.10 55.85 63.07
N ALA A 8 -0.84 54.56 63.29
CA ALA A 8 -0.21 53.83 64.40
C ALA A 8 0.24 52.45 63.84
N CYS A 9 1.48 51.97 64.10
CA CYS A 9 1.85 51.00 65.16
C CYS A 9 0.82 49.85 65.28
N VAL A 10 1.14 48.56 65.10
CA VAL A 10 2.29 47.80 65.61
C VAL A 10 2.63 46.62 64.70
N LEU A 11 3.94 46.45 64.49
CA LEU A 11 4.64 45.35 63.84
C LEU A 11 5.09 44.34 64.92
N VAL A 12 4.89 43.03 64.71
CA VAL A 12 5.75 41.95 65.24
C VAL A 12 5.77 40.86 64.15
N LEU A 13 6.74 40.86 63.23
CA LEU A 13 8.13 40.36 63.32
C LEU A 13 8.22 38.86 63.58
N LEU A 14 8.72 38.15 62.56
CA LEU A 14 9.90 37.27 62.52
C LEU A 14 10.04 36.87 61.03
N SER A 15 11.15 37.00 60.32
CA SER A 15 12.52 37.34 60.67
C SER A 15 13.31 37.56 59.37
N THR A 16 14.21 38.56 59.40
CA THR A 16 15.56 38.60 58.75
C THR A 16 15.60 38.44 57.21
N SER A 17 15.87 39.47 56.40
CA SER A 17 17.10 40.31 56.30
C SER A 17 18.37 39.45 56.17
N CYS A 18 19.36 39.71 55.32
CA CYS A 18 19.59 40.74 54.32
C CYS A 18 20.86 40.31 53.56
N GLY A 19 20.94 40.61 52.25
CA GLY A 19 22.22 40.87 51.58
C GLY A 19 23.06 39.67 51.12
N GLY A 20 23.47 39.74 49.86
CA GLY A 20 24.60 38.99 49.34
C GLY A 20 24.45 38.67 47.87
N LYS A 21 25.16 39.43 47.01
CA LYS A 21 25.40 39.04 45.62
C LYS A 21 26.07 37.66 45.61
N ALA A 22 25.45 36.67 44.98
CA ALA A 22 26.09 35.42 44.61
C ALA A 22 25.33 34.81 43.42
N GLY A 23 26.10 34.47 42.39
CA GLY A 23 25.78 33.57 41.27
C GLY A 23 24.32 33.50 40.84
N GLU A 24 24.04 34.03 39.65
CA GLU A 24 22.95 33.49 38.82
C GLU A 24 23.30 32.04 38.51
N VAL A 25 22.90 31.14 39.42
CA VAL A 25 22.89 29.71 39.18
C VAL A 25 21.79 29.51 38.15
N VAL A 26 22.20 29.55 36.89
CA VAL A 26 21.49 28.89 35.80
C VAL A 26 21.20 27.48 36.30
N ARG A 27 19.95 27.21 36.70
CA ARG A 27 19.49 25.83 36.85
C ARG A 27 19.75 25.19 35.49
N PRO A 28 20.54 24.12 35.39
CA PRO A 28 20.49 23.31 34.19
C PRO A 28 19.03 22.89 34.04
N ASP A 29 18.48 23.03 32.83
CA ASP A 29 17.19 22.47 32.50
C ASP A 29 17.19 21.01 32.96
N ALA A 30 16.15 20.60 33.68
CA ALA A 30 16.01 19.21 34.08
C ALA A 30 16.01 18.38 32.79
N PRO A 31 16.89 17.36 32.68
CA PRO A 31 16.98 16.59 31.46
C PRO A 31 15.59 16.06 31.15
N SER A 32 15.18 16.23 29.89
CA SER A 32 13.97 15.58 29.42
C SER A 32 14.08 14.07 29.69
N ALA A 33 12.96 13.36 29.77
CA ALA A 33 12.98 11.90 29.91
C ALA A 33 13.85 11.20 28.84
N ALA A 34 14.14 11.87 27.71
CA ALA A 34 15.05 11.40 26.67
C ALA A 34 16.54 11.62 26.98
N GLU A 35 16.90 12.57 27.83
CA GLU A 35 18.30 12.83 28.25
C GLU A 35 18.69 12.10 29.54
N ALA A 36 17.70 11.73 30.36
CA ALA A 36 17.91 10.93 31.58
C ALA A 36 18.09 9.42 31.29
N ILE A 37 17.64 8.97 30.12
CA ILE A 37 17.88 7.63 29.60
C ILE A 37 19.00 7.83 28.59
N GLY A 38 20.24 7.45 28.93
CA GLY A 38 21.44 7.64 28.10
C GLY A 38 21.44 6.83 26.81
N GLU A 39 20.41 6.98 25.99
CA GLU A 39 20.32 6.51 24.62
C GLU A 39 20.32 7.74 23.73
N ALA A 40 21.41 7.95 23.00
CA ALA A 40 21.34 8.67 21.73
C ALA A 40 20.45 7.83 20.79
N SER A 41 19.14 7.83 21.02
CA SER A 41 18.16 7.10 20.22
C SER A 41 17.49 8.07 19.27
N CYS A 42 17.55 7.70 18.01
CA CYS A 42 17.30 8.58 16.90
C CYS A 42 15.80 8.82 16.76
N GLY A 43 15.42 10.05 16.40
CA GLY A 43 14.01 10.42 16.21
C GLY A 43 13.32 9.53 15.17
N ALA A 44 12.00 9.42 15.23
CA ALA A 44 11.21 8.54 14.36
C ALA A 44 11.43 8.79 12.84
N ALA A 45 11.79 10.01 12.44
CA ALA A 45 12.14 10.36 11.06
C ALA A 45 13.48 9.74 10.57
N GLN A 46 14.39 9.41 11.50
CA GLN A 46 15.73 8.87 11.22
C GLN A 46 15.83 7.35 11.25
N LYS A 47 14.72 6.63 11.49
CA LYS A 47 14.62 5.17 11.40
C LYS A 47 14.12 4.68 10.04
N SER A 48 14.12 5.55 9.02
CA SER A 48 13.65 5.17 7.69
C SER A 48 14.58 4.11 7.09
N THR A 49 14.03 2.94 6.78
CA THR A 49 14.72 1.90 6.01
C THR A 49 14.73 2.21 4.52
N ALA A 50 14.23 3.38 4.09
CA ALA A 50 14.18 3.76 2.69
C ALA A 50 14.77 5.17 2.43
N PRO A 51 16.06 5.40 2.69
CA PRO A 51 16.67 6.71 2.55
C PRO A 51 16.77 7.16 1.09
N LEU A 52 16.61 8.47 0.87
CA LEU A 52 16.97 9.09 -0.41
C LEU A 52 18.50 9.16 -0.53
N VAL A 53 18.97 9.04 -1.77
CA VAL A 53 20.41 9.14 -2.14
C VAL A 53 20.72 10.50 -2.78
N VAL A 54 19.69 11.30 -3.02
CA VAL A 54 19.77 12.56 -3.79
C VAL A 54 20.67 13.62 -3.13
N ASP A 55 20.85 13.51 -1.81
CA ASP A 55 21.67 14.40 -0.99
C ASP A 55 23.11 13.89 -0.76
N TRP A 56 23.41 12.66 -1.19
CA TRP A 56 24.76 12.08 -1.13
C TRP A 56 25.73 12.85 -2.04
N SER A 57 27.03 12.69 -1.82
CA SER A 57 28.04 13.21 -2.73
C SER A 57 28.04 12.43 -4.06
N SER A 58 28.51 13.07 -5.14
CA SER A 58 28.64 12.40 -6.43
C SER A 58 29.57 11.18 -6.36
N GLN A 59 30.61 11.22 -5.52
CA GLN A 59 31.51 10.08 -5.33
C GLN A 59 30.78 8.90 -4.67
N GLN A 60 30.02 9.15 -3.60
CA GLN A 60 29.23 8.09 -2.94
C GLN A 60 28.21 7.46 -3.88
N ARG A 61 27.59 8.23 -4.78
CA ARG A 61 26.67 7.69 -5.80
C ARG A 61 27.38 6.83 -6.84
N VAL A 62 28.56 7.25 -7.30
CA VAL A 62 29.41 6.44 -8.17
C VAL A 62 29.82 5.13 -7.49
N ASP A 63 30.27 5.21 -6.23
CA ASP A 63 30.70 4.03 -5.47
C ASP A 63 29.53 3.06 -5.24
N LEU A 64 28.34 3.59 -4.94
CA LEU A 64 27.10 2.82 -4.81
C LEU A 64 26.74 2.11 -6.13
N GLU A 65 26.78 2.82 -7.27
CA GLU A 65 26.50 2.23 -8.57
C GLU A 65 27.48 1.09 -8.90
N VAL A 66 28.77 1.31 -8.64
CA VAL A 66 29.80 0.29 -8.81
C VAL A 66 29.59 -0.90 -7.87
N ALA A 67 29.22 -0.66 -6.61
CA ALA A 67 28.95 -1.70 -5.64
C ALA A 67 27.74 -2.55 -6.06
N MET A 68 26.64 -1.92 -6.49
CA MET A 68 25.46 -2.62 -7.00
C MET A 68 25.75 -3.47 -8.25
N LYS A 69 26.68 -3.03 -9.11
CA LYS A 69 27.12 -3.82 -10.27
C LYS A 69 27.98 -5.03 -9.90
N ARG A 70 28.60 -5.02 -8.72
CA ARG A 70 29.53 -6.07 -8.27
C ARG A 70 28.88 -7.12 -7.36
N GLY A 71 27.77 -6.80 -6.71
CA GLY A 71 27.15 -7.67 -5.72
C GLY A 71 26.04 -6.97 -4.95
N THR A 72 25.49 -7.67 -3.96
CA THR A 72 24.57 -7.05 -3.01
C THR A 72 25.34 -6.06 -2.13
N VAL A 73 24.82 -4.84 -2.01
CA VAL A 73 25.52 -3.77 -1.29
C VAL A 73 25.30 -3.90 0.21
N ALA A 74 26.38 -3.81 0.98
CA ALA A 74 26.36 -3.75 2.44
C ALA A 74 26.69 -2.34 2.95
N LEU A 75 26.07 -1.98 4.06
CA LEU A 75 26.14 -0.64 4.65
C LEU A 75 26.33 -0.73 6.15
N ARG A 76 27.11 0.21 6.69
CA ARG A 76 26.91 0.67 8.07
C ARG A 76 25.90 1.82 8.00
N TYR A 77 24.72 1.60 8.58
CA TYR A 77 23.60 2.52 8.53
C TYR A 77 23.17 2.82 9.96
N GLY A 78 23.35 4.08 10.33
CA GLY A 78 22.94 4.67 11.59
C GLY A 78 22.14 5.95 11.33
N CYS A 79 22.06 6.81 12.34
CA CYS A 79 21.08 7.90 12.36
C CYS A 79 21.52 9.18 11.67
N ASP A 80 22.82 9.33 11.53
CA ASP A 80 23.53 10.41 10.86
C ASP A 80 24.69 9.87 10.00
N GLU A 81 24.93 8.55 10.03
CA GLU A 81 26.01 7.89 9.30
C GLU A 81 25.45 6.87 8.31
N VAL A 82 25.76 7.07 7.03
CA VAL A 82 25.59 6.05 5.99
C VAL A 82 26.93 5.82 5.34
N GLU A 83 27.55 4.68 5.66
CA GLU A 83 28.82 4.27 5.08
C GLU A 83 28.62 3.06 4.18
N LEU A 84 29.01 3.23 2.91
CA LEU A 84 29.12 2.17 1.94
C LEU A 84 30.35 1.32 2.25
N LEU A 85 30.14 0.04 2.56
CA LEU A 85 31.23 -0.91 2.74
C LEU A 85 31.69 -1.39 1.35
N ALA A 86 32.38 -0.53 0.61
CA ALA A 86 32.70 -0.74 -0.81
C ALA A 86 33.56 -1.99 -1.09
N ASP A 87 34.34 -2.42 -0.09
CA ASP A 87 35.17 -3.64 -0.16
C ASP A 87 34.41 -4.91 0.26
N CYS A 88 33.25 -4.77 0.90
CA CYS A 88 32.37 -5.88 1.24
C CYS A 88 31.65 -6.38 -0.03
N ARG A 89 31.94 -7.61 -0.43
CA ARG A 89 31.38 -8.23 -1.64
C ARG A 89 30.45 -9.38 -1.28
N ILE A 90 29.18 -9.07 -1.09
CA ILE A 90 28.15 -10.10 -0.94
C ILE A 90 27.78 -10.60 -2.35
N PRO A 91 27.90 -11.91 -2.65
CA PRO A 91 27.51 -12.46 -3.95
C PRO A 91 26.05 -12.12 -4.25
N GLY A 92 25.76 -11.68 -5.47
CA GLY A 92 24.42 -11.30 -5.87
C GLY A 92 24.41 -10.39 -7.08
N SER A 93 23.22 -10.08 -7.58
CA SER A 93 23.03 -9.05 -8.59
C SER A 93 21.67 -8.41 -8.38
N TYR A 94 21.48 -7.21 -8.94
CA TYR A 94 20.20 -6.54 -8.94
C TYR A 94 19.47 -6.78 -10.27
N ALA A 95 18.24 -7.26 -10.19
CA ALA A 95 17.35 -7.34 -11.33
C ALA A 95 16.51 -6.05 -11.40
N PHE A 96 16.49 -5.40 -12.57
CA PHE A 96 15.69 -4.20 -12.80
C PHE A 96 14.32 -4.56 -13.39
N VAL A 97 13.28 -3.93 -12.86
CA VAL A 97 11.92 -3.98 -13.38
C VAL A 97 11.44 -2.57 -13.67
N GLY A 98 11.12 -2.31 -14.94
CA GLY A 98 10.50 -1.05 -15.38
C GLY A 98 9.12 -0.87 -14.80
N VAL A 99 8.73 0.37 -14.55
CA VAL A 99 7.38 0.73 -14.09
C VAL A 99 6.85 1.90 -14.90
N SER A 100 5.55 2.19 -14.75
CA SER A 100 5.00 3.44 -15.28
C SER A 100 5.75 4.62 -14.68
N ARG A 101 6.30 5.47 -15.55
CA ARG A 101 7.03 6.68 -15.17
C ARG A 101 6.19 7.51 -14.19
N LYS A 102 6.80 7.91 -13.07
CA LYS A 102 6.23 8.82 -12.09
C LYS A 102 7.10 10.06 -12.05
N GLU A 103 6.47 11.23 -11.95
CA GLU A 103 7.13 12.51 -11.83
C GLU A 103 6.64 13.16 -10.55
N ASP A 104 7.56 13.35 -9.60
CA ASP A 104 7.28 13.90 -8.29
C ASP A 104 8.13 15.15 -8.08
N VAL A 105 7.52 16.21 -7.53
CA VAL A 105 8.24 17.42 -7.10
C VAL A 105 7.94 17.68 -5.63
N VAL A 106 9.00 17.77 -4.83
CA VAL A 106 8.93 18.02 -3.39
C VAL A 106 9.66 19.33 -3.08
N SER A 107 8.95 20.29 -2.50
CA SER A 107 9.53 21.55 -2.04
C SER A 107 9.85 21.48 -0.54
N LEU A 108 11.12 21.58 -0.18
CA LEU A 108 11.60 21.62 1.20
C LEU A 108 11.83 23.07 1.62
N SER A 109 11.19 23.50 2.70
CA SER A 109 11.10 24.91 3.10
C SER A 109 11.67 25.21 4.48
N SER A 110 12.06 24.18 5.23
CA SER A 110 12.66 24.35 6.56
C SER A 110 13.85 23.42 6.78
N SER A 111 14.72 23.79 7.73
CA SER A 111 15.84 22.93 8.14
C SER A 111 15.37 21.60 8.72
N ASP A 112 14.18 21.55 9.34
CA ASP A 112 13.65 20.32 9.95
C ASP A 112 13.10 19.37 8.88
N GLU A 113 12.38 19.90 7.88
CA GLU A 113 11.95 19.14 6.69
C GLU A 113 13.13 18.58 5.90
N LEU A 114 14.20 19.37 5.77
CA LEU A 114 15.43 18.96 5.11
C LEU A 114 16.11 17.82 5.87
N LYS A 115 16.26 17.92 7.19
CA LYS A 115 16.84 16.85 8.02
C LYS A 115 15.99 15.57 8.00
N ALA A 116 14.67 15.70 7.97
CA ALA A 116 13.77 14.55 7.93
C ALA A 116 13.80 13.83 6.57
N SER A 117 13.91 14.59 5.47
CA SER A 117 13.81 14.04 4.11
C SER A 117 15.17 13.64 3.54
N LEU A 118 16.23 14.40 3.87
CA LEU A 118 17.59 14.31 3.32
C LEU A 118 18.64 14.28 4.46
N PRO A 119 18.63 13.26 5.32
CA PRO A 119 19.41 13.25 6.57
C PRO A 119 20.93 13.22 6.35
N VAL A 120 21.41 12.67 5.23
CA VAL A 120 22.86 12.45 4.99
C VAL A 120 23.55 13.73 4.54
N GLY A 121 22.87 14.51 3.69
CA GLY A 121 23.37 15.78 3.14
C GLY A 121 22.75 17.01 3.78
N ALA A 122 21.87 16.87 4.78
CA ALA A 122 21.20 17.98 5.45
C ALA A 122 22.17 19.06 5.94
N ALA A 123 23.31 18.67 6.53
CA ALA A 123 24.31 19.64 7.01
C ALA A 123 24.92 20.47 5.87
N ARG A 124 25.15 19.87 4.70
CA ARG A 124 25.65 20.55 3.50
C ARG A 124 24.59 21.48 2.90
N LEU A 125 23.33 21.05 2.94
CA LEU A 125 22.20 21.73 2.31
C LEU A 125 21.50 22.73 3.27
N ALA A 126 21.87 22.75 4.56
CA ALA A 126 21.23 23.61 5.56
C ALA A 126 21.35 25.11 5.25
N ALA A 127 22.46 25.52 4.63
CA ALA A 127 22.67 26.90 4.19
C ALA A 127 21.72 27.32 3.04
N GLU A 128 21.16 26.35 2.32
CA GLU A 128 20.31 26.57 1.14
C GLU A 128 18.83 26.81 1.49
N VAL A 129 18.41 26.41 2.70
CA VAL A 129 17.06 26.62 3.26
C VAL A 129 17.05 27.66 4.39
N ALA A 130 18.12 28.45 4.51
CA ALA A 130 18.20 29.52 5.49
C ALA A 130 17.40 30.74 5.03
N GLY A 131 16.51 31.26 5.87
CA GLY A 131 15.65 32.41 5.55
C GLY A 131 14.38 32.00 4.78
N GLU A 132 14.09 32.70 3.67
CA GLU A 132 12.90 32.46 2.81
C GLU A 132 13.20 31.53 1.60
N ALA A 133 14.41 30.98 1.52
CA ALA A 133 14.84 30.11 0.43
C ALA A 133 14.25 28.69 0.56
N LYS A 134 13.83 28.10 -0.57
CA LYS A 134 13.30 26.73 -0.65
C LYS A 134 14.20 25.87 -1.53
N LEU A 135 14.12 24.56 -1.34
CA LEU A 135 14.73 23.56 -2.20
C LEU A 135 13.66 22.76 -2.93
N ASP A 136 13.69 22.75 -4.25
CA ASP A 136 12.82 21.92 -5.07
C ASP A 136 13.58 20.66 -5.49
N LEU A 137 13.11 19.50 -5.03
CA LEU A 137 13.56 18.18 -5.45
C LEU A 137 12.57 17.62 -6.46
N ALA A 138 12.97 17.59 -7.73
CA ALA A 138 12.23 16.88 -8.76
C ALA A 138 12.83 15.50 -9.00
N MET A 139 11.96 14.50 -9.11
CA MET A 139 12.33 13.11 -9.33
C MET A 139 11.47 12.53 -10.44
N VAL A 140 12.10 11.72 -11.29
CA VAL A 140 11.44 10.89 -12.28
C VAL A 140 11.80 9.45 -11.98
N LEU A 141 10.80 8.64 -11.64
CA LEU A 141 10.97 7.24 -11.24
C LEU A 141 10.59 6.34 -12.43
N VAL A 142 11.50 5.48 -12.88
CA VAL A 142 11.27 4.63 -14.07
C VAL A 142 11.32 3.14 -13.77
N GLY A 143 11.81 2.74 -12.61
CA GLY A 143 11.84 1.33 -12.22
C GLY A 143 12.55 1.08 -10.92
N LYS A 144 12.65 -0.20 -10.57
CA LYS A 144 13.25 -0.67 -9.32
C LYS A 144 14.25 -1.78 -9.62
N ALA A 145 15.43 -1.67 -9.02
CA ALA A 145 16.48 -2.67 -9.04
C ALA A 145 16.48 -3.40 -7.69
N SER A 146 16.21 -4.71 -7.67
CA SER A 146 16.09 -5.50 -6.43
C SER A 146 17.13 -6.61 -6.41
N SER A 147 17.73 -6.86 -5.25
CA SER A 147 18.62 -7.99 -5.03
C SER A 147 17.81 -9.29 -4.94
N GLY A 148 18.45 -10.42 -5.24
CA GLY A 148 17.83 -11.75 -5.10
C GLY A 148 17.79 -12.29 -3.68
N TRP A 149 18.22 -11.52 -2.68
CA TRP A 149 18.29 -11.97 -1.28
C TRP A 149 17.03 -11.56 -0.52
N THR A 150 16.39 -12.54 0.12
CA THR A 150 15.17 -12.33 0.93
C THR A 150 15.48 -12.00 2.38
N ALA A 151 16.55 -12.57 2.94
CA ALA A 151 17.09 -12.25 4.26
C ALA A 151 18.58 -12.61 4.28
N LEU A 152 19.42 -11.72 4.81
CA LEU A 152 20.86 -11.94 4.97
C LEU A 152 21.19 -12.00 6.46
N THR A 153 21.72 -13.13 6.90
CA THR A 153 22.17 -13.32 8.28
C THR A 153 23.67 -13.04 8.41
N ARG A 154 24.14 -12.84 9.64
CA ARG A 154 25.57 -12.69 9.94
C ARG A 154 26.43 -13.85 9.39
N THR A 155 25.87 -15.05 9.28
CA THR A 155 26.59 -16.23 8.75
C THR A 155 26.71 -16.25 7.23
N ASP A 156 25.86 -15.49 6.52
CA ASP A 156 25.89 -15.39 5.06
C ASP A 156 26.88 -14.31 4.58
N LEU A 157 27.37 -13.48 5.50
CA LEU A 157 28.31 -12.41 5.19
C LEU A 157 29.72 -12.99 4.95
N PRO A 158 30.36 -12.66 3.82
CA PRO A 158 31.74 -13.06 3.58
C PRO A 158 32.70 -12.33 4.51
N ALA A 159 33.92 -12.86 4.63
CA ALA A 159 34.98 -12.22 5.41
C ALA A 159 35.25 -10.79 4.90
N GLY A 160 35.37 -9.84 5.83
CA GLY A 160 35.49 -8.41 5.53
C GLY A 160 34.17 -7.62 5.50
N CYS A 161 33.03 -8.28 5.74
CA CYS A 161 31.71 -7.67 5.83
C CYS A 161 31.16 -7.57 7.26
N GLU A 162 31.96 -7.85 8.29
CA GLU A 162 31.50 -8.03 9.67
C GLU A 162 30.92 -6.75 10.29
N SER A 163 31.30 -5.58 9.78
CA SER A 163 30.75 -4.28 10.20
C SER A 163 29.41 -3.93 9.56
N ALA A 164 28.89 -4.76 8.65
CA ALA A 164 27.61 -4.53 7.99
C ALA A 164 26.46 -4.57 9.00
N THR A 165 25.66 -3.52 8.98
CA THR A 165 24.42 -3.41 9.79
C THR A 165 23.18 -3.65 8.93
N HIS A 166 23.25 -3.23 7.66
CA HIS A 166 22.16 -3.31 6.71
C HIS A 166 22.70 -3.69 5.33
N VAL A 167 21.82 -4.19 4.49
CA VAL A 167 22.09 -4.46 3.08
C VAL A 167 21.05 -3.74 2.22
N VAL A 168 21.43 -3.35 1.01
CA VAL A 168 20.49 -2.76 0.05
C VAL A 168 19.69 -3.89 -0.59
N ARG A 169 18.44 -4.05 -0.17
CA ARG A 169 17.51 -5.01 -0.78
C ARG A 169 17.04 -4.52 -2.13
N ALA A 170 16.75 -3.22 -2.26
CA ALA A 170 16.35 -2.65 -3.53
C ALA A 170 16.71 -1.17 -3.66
N ALA A 171 16.62 -0.66 -4.88
CA ALA A 171 16.88 0.72 -5.23
C ALA A 171 15.89 1.20 -6.31
N THR A 172 15.26 2.34 -6.09
CA THR A 172 14.46 3.01 -7.12
C THR A 172 15.37 3.80 -8.04
N LEU A 173 15.24 3.59 -9.35
CA LEU A 173 16.08 4.23 -10.38
C LEU A 173 15.30 5.24 -11.22
N GLY A 174 16.00 6.24 -11.75
CA GLY A 174 15.50 7.19 -12.73
C GLY A 174 16.40 8.41 -12.92
N ALA A 175 15.83 9.61 -12.78
CA ALA A 175 16.58 10.86 -12.78
C ALA A 175 16.06 11.79 -11.67
N PHE A 176 16.92 12.66 -11.14
CA PHE A 176 16.52 13.67 -10.17
C PHE A 176 17.30 14.97 -10.36
N SER A 177 16.70 16.07 -9.91
CA SER A 177 17.28 17.40 -9.86
C SER A 177 16.89 18.08 -8.56
N LEU A 178 17.88 18.55 -7.82
CA LEU A 178 17.73 19.37 -6.62
C LEU A 178 18.21 20.77 -6.95
N ALA A 179 17.31 21.74 -6.88
CA ALA A 179 17.58 23.13 -7.20
C ALA A 179 17.02 24.08 -6.13
N ARG A 180 17.58 25.29 -6.07
CA ARG A 180 17.04 26.36 -5.23
C ARG A 180 15.76 26.92 -5.87
N GLY A 181 14.64 26.81 -5.15
CA GLY A 181 13.31 27.24 -5.59
C GLY A 181 13.06 28.73 -5.39
N SER A 182 12.07 29.28 -6.11
CA SER A 182 11.62 30.68 -5.99
C SER A 182 10.39 30.81 -5.09
N GLU A 183 10.26 31.93 -4.38
CA GLU A 183 9.14 32.18 -3.47
C GLU A 183 7.77 32.11 -4.16
N GLY A 184 6.77 31.52 -3.47
CA GLY A 184 5.36 31.56 -3.87
C GLY A 184 4.90 30.65 -5.01
N ARG A 185 5.77 29.78 -5.58
CA ARG A 185 5.38 28.86 -6.67
C ARG A 185 6.11 27.51 -6.55
N VAL A 186 5.37 26.41 -6.71
CA VAL A 186 5.94 25.07 -6.85
C VAL A 186 6.44 24.90 -8.29
N ALA A 187 7.71 24.53 -8.45
CA ALA A 187 8.29 24.26 -9.77
C ALA A 187 7.63 23.04 -10.42
N THR A 188 7.46 23.05 -11.75
CA THR A 188 7.12 21.82 -12.48
C THR A 188 8.35 20.91 -12.59
N ALA A 189 8.17 19.62 -12.85
CA ALA A 189 9.29 18.71 -13.08
C ALA A 189 10.21 19.23 -14.19
N ALA A 190 9.64 19.64 -15.34
CA ALA A 190 10.40 20.23 -16.44
C ALA A 190 11.25 21.45 -15.99
N GLU A 191 10.66 22.38 -15.22
CA GLU A 191 11.38 23.56 -14.71
C GLU A 191 12.51 23.20 -13.74
N ALA A 192 12.27 22.25 -12.85
CA ALA A 192 13.27 21.79 -11.88
C ALA A 192 14.43 21.04 -12.54
N PHE A 193 14.20 20.39 -13.69
CA PHE A 193 15.25 19.81 -14.55
C PHE A 193 15.87 20.83 -15.55
N GLY A 194 15.37 22.07 -15.57
CA GLY A 194 15.88 23.17 -16.38
C GLY A 194 15.25 23.34 -17.77
N ALA A 195 14.22 22.57 -18.11
CA ALA A 195 13.46 22.67 -19.36
C ALA A 195 12.32 23.69 -19.20
N GLY A 196 12.46 24.87 -19.82
CA GLY A 196 11.41 25.90 -19.88
C GLY A 196 11.86 27.32 -19.53
N ALA A 197 13.01 27.50 -18.89
CA ALA A 197 13.63 28.81 -18.72
C ALA A 197 14.51 29.12 -19.93
N GLY A 198 14.07 30.05 -20.78
CA GLY A 198 14.78 30.42 -22.01
C GLY A 198 16.28 30.63 -21.79
N GLY A 199 17.09 29.75 -22.40
CA GLY A 199 18.43 29.96 -22.95
C GLY A 199 19.47 30.82 -22.20
N SER A 200 19.30 31.09 -20.90
CA SER A 200 20.20 31.96 -20.14
C SER A 200 20.86 31.18 -19.03
N SER A 201 22.13 31.49 -18.77
CA SER A 201 23.05 30.87 -17.80
C SER A 201 22.59 30.92 -16.33
N THR A 202 21.33 31.27 -16.06
CA THR A 202 20.74 31.49 -14.75
C THR A 202 20.22 30.18 -14.15
N SER A 203 19.70 29.25 -14.96
CA SER A 203 19.27 27.92 -14.50
C SER A 203 20.42 27.07 -13.98
N ALA A 204 21.63 27.22 -14.54
CA ALA A 204 22.83 26.54 -14.06
C ALA A 204 23.34 27.08 -12.71
N LYS A 205 22.96 28.30 -12.30
CA LYS A 205 23.42 28.93 -11.04
C LYS A 205 22.62 28.49 -9.81
N ASN A 206 21.43 27.90 -10.00
CA ASN A 206 20.55 27.46 -8.92
C ASN A 206 20.50 25.93 -8.77
N LEU A 207 21.16 25.19 -9.66
CA LEU A 207 21.23 23.74 -9.62
C LEU A 207 22.27 23.30 -8.56
N LEU A 208 21.84 22.51 -7.59
CA LEU A 208 22.71 22.05 -6.50
C LEU A 208 23.19 20.62 -6.74
N VAL A 209 22.27 19.72 -7.12
CA VAL A 209 22.57 18.32 -7.42
C VAL A 209 21.70 17.86 -8.57
N ARG A 210 22.27 17.10 -9.51
CA ARG A 210 21.52 16.41 -10.57
C ARG A 210 22.15 15.06 -10.85
N ASP A 211 21.32 14.09 -11.15
CA ASP A 211 21.76 12.79 -11.66
C ASP A 211 20.70 12.23 -12.61
N GLY A 212 21.15 11.57 -13.67
CA GLY A 212 20.33 11.19 -14.80
C GLY A 212 19.81 12.36 -15.64
N ASP A 213 19.13 11.99 -16.73
CA ASP A 213 18.58 12.89 -17.72
C ASP A 213 17.07 12.67 -17.92
N LEU A 214 16.31 13.77 -17.85
CA LEU A 214 14.87 13.76 -17.94
C LEU A 214 14.37 13.27 -19.32
N GLU A 215 15.01 13.73 -20.40
CA GLU A 215 14.61 13.37 -21.76
C GLU A 215 14.87 11.88 -22.01
N SER A 216 16.01 11.35 -21.54
CA SER A 216 16.28 9.91 -21.54
C SER A 216 15.20 9.12 -20.78
N CYS A 217 14.68 9.65 -19.67
CA CYS A 217 13.60 9.00 -18.93
C CYS A 217 12.26 8.98 -19.68
N LEU A 218 12.07 9.82 -20.71
CA LEU A 218 10.82 9.83 -21.47
C LEU A 218 10.60 8.50 -22.23
N GLY A 219 11.69 7.82 -22.58
CA GLY A 219 11.66 6.52 -23.27
C GLY A 219 11.41 5.30 -22.37
N SER A 220 11.18 5.47 -21.06
CA SER A 220 10.94 4.34 -20.14
C SER A 220 9.61 3.64 -20.42
N THR A 221 9.61 2.30 -20.40
CA THR A 221 8.40 1.47 -20.52
C THR A 221 8.24 0.52 -19.32
N ARG A 222 7.03 -0.02 -19.11
CA ARG A 222 6.75 -0.94 -17.98
C ARG A 222 7.40 -2.31 -18.18
N GLU A 223 7.69 -2.64 -19.42
CA GLU A 223 8.29 -3.90 -19.84
C GLU A 223 9.83 -3.83 -19.90
N ALA A 224 10.42 -2.67 -19.58
CA ALA A 224 11.86 -2.47 -19.65
C ALA A 224 12.59 -3.30 -18.57
N THR A 225 13.57 -4.10 -19.00
CA THR A 225 14.43 -4.91 -18.11
C THR A 225 15.72 -4.21 -17.71
N ARG A 226 15.94 -2.98 -18.20
CA ARG A 226 16.99 -2.05 -17.77
C ARG A 226 16.48 -0.60 -17.91
N PRO A 227 17.00 0.34 -17.11
CA PRO A 227 16.69 1.75 -17.31
C PRO A 227 17.21 2.22 -18.69
N PRO A 228 16.53 3.19 -19.35
CA PRO A 228 17.06 3.86 -20.52
C PRO A 228 18.46 4.44 -20.25
N GLU A 229 19.30 4.51 -21.28
CA GLU A 229 20.62 5.11 -21.16
C GLU A 229 20.50 6.58 -20.70
N GLY A 230 21.14 6.90 -19.59
CA GLY A 230 21.01 8.22 -18.94
C GLY A 230 19.86 8.35 -17.94
N CYS A 231 18.99 7.35 -17.74
CA CYS A 231 17.89 7.37 -16.76
C CYS A 231 18.02 6.27 -15.69
N GLY A 232 19.25 5.97 -15.29
CA GLY A 232 19.57 4.89 -14.34
C GLY A 232 20.03 5.36 -12.97
N ALA A 233 19.90 6.65 -12.64
CA ALA A 233 20.40 7.19 -11.38
C ALA A 233 19.62 6.63 -10.18
N THR A 234 20.33 6.21 -9.13
CA THR A 234 19.70 5.72 -7.90
C THR A 234 19.13 6.88 -7.10
N ILE A 235 17.82 6.86 -6.87
CA ILE A 235 17.08 7.93 -6.18
C ILE A 235 16.84 7.58 -4.71
N ARG A 236 16.40 6.35 -4.45
CA ARG A 236 16.02 5.87 -3.12
C ARG A 236 16.48 4.43 -2.91
N LEU A 237 17.03 4.13 -1.74
CA LEU A 237 17.35 2.75 -1.34
C LEU A 237 16.21 2.15 -0.52
N GLU A 238 16.21 0.83 -0.43
CA GLU A 238 15.45 0.04 0.53
C GLU A 238 16.43 -0.88 1.24
N LEU A 239 16.54 -0.69 2.55
CA LEU A 239 17.52 -1.30 3.42
C LEU A 239 16.88 -2.40 4.23
N GLU A 240 17.59 -3.51 4.36
CA GLU A 240 17.22 -4.66 5.19
C GLU A 240 18.28 -4.86 6.27
N PRO A 241 17.91 -5.03 7.56
CA PRO A 241 18.87 -5.24 8.63
C PRO A 241 19.55 -6.62 8.53
N VAL A 242 20.83 -6.69 8.89
CA VAL A 242 21.57 -7.95 9.03
C VAL A 242 21.30 -8.54 10.42
N VAL A 243 20.66 -9.70 10.48
CA VAL A 243 20.28 -10.37 11.74
C VAL A 243 21.29 -11.43 12.20
N GLU A 244 21.39 -11.65 13.51
CA GLU A 244 22.41 -12.52 14.14
C GLU A 244 22.17 -14.03 13.95
N SER A 245 20.91 -14.45 13.82
CA SER A 245 20.55 -15.85 13.53
C SER A 245 19.17 -15.94 12.89
N ALA A 246 19.03 -16.79 11.88
CA ALA A 246 17.72 -17.17 11.35
C ALA A 246 17.03 -18.11 12.35
N SER A 247 16.14 -17.59 13.17
CA SER A 247 15.10 -18.40 13.79
C SER A 247 13.82 -18.31 12.95
N LEU A 248 13.71 -19.19 11.94
CA LEU A 248 12.42 -19.61 11.40
C LEU A 248 12.38 -21.15 11.25
N PRO A 249 11.19 -21.77 11.35
CA PRO A 249 11.01 -23.13 11.87
C PRO A 249 11.42 -24.25 10.91
N LYS A 250 11.64 -25.43 11.52
CA LYS A 250 12.13 -26.68 10.93
C LYS A 250 11.23 -27.22 9.80
N GLY A 251 11.83 -27.51 8.64
CA GLY A 251 11.37 -28.46 7.63
C GLY A 251 12.56 -29.31 7.12
N PRO A 252 12.34 -30.53 6.58
CA PRO A 252 13.41 -31.48 6.28
C PRO A 252 14.17 -31.11 4.98
N PRO A 253 15.45 -31.53 4.81
CA PRO A 253 16.29 -31.06 3.71
C PRO A 253 15.94 -31.74 2.38
N PRO A 254 16.06 -31.07 1.21
CA PRO A 254 15.88 -31.72 -0.07
C PRO A 254 17.14 -32.47 -0.53
N VAL A 255 16.87 -33.54 -1.28
CA VAL A 255 17.83 -34.51 -1.86
C VAL A 255 18.73 -33.84 -2.90
N ALA A 256 19.99 -34.27 -2.96
CA ALA A 256 21.01 -33.77 -3.88
C ALA A 256 20.57 -33.78 -5.35
N THR A 257 20.60 -32.61 -6.00
CA THR A 257 20.23 -32.40 -7.41
C THR A 257 21.46 -32.11 -8.28
N VAL A 258 21.41 -32.56 -9.54
CA VAL A 258 22.43 -32.33 -10.57
C VAL A 258 22.55 -30.82 -10.85
N ALA A 259 23.77 -30.28 -10.78
CA ALA A 259 24.03 -28.87 -11.05
C ALA A 259 23.93 -28.57 -12.56
N CYS A 260 22.95 -27.76 -12.96
CA CYS A 260 22.76 -27.27 -14.32
C CYS A 260 23.57 -25.98 -14.59
N PRO A 261 23.96 -25.71 -15.85
CA PRO A 261 24.72 -24.51 -16.20
C PRO A 261 23.91 -23.22 -15.95
N PRO A 262 24.60 -22.07 -15.78
CA PRO A 262 23.95 -20.78 -15.51
C PRO A 262 22.86 -20.47 -16.54
N GLY A 263 21.66 -20.19 -16.04
CA GLY A 263 20.48 -19.94 -16.87
C GLY A 263 19.59 -21.15 -17.12
N ALA A 264 19.82 -22.30 -16.47
CA ALA A 264 18.95 -23.47 -16.55
C ALA A 264 18.69 -24.16 -15.18
N ALA A 265 17.49 -24.73 -14.98
CA ALA A 265 17.09 -25.51 -13.81
C ALA A 265 16.82 -26.99 -14.18
N SER A 266 17.05 -27.91 -13.24
CA SER A 266 16.85 -29.35 -13.41
C SER A 266 15.39 -29.72 -13.18
N SER A 267 14.72 -30.25 -14.20
CA SER A 267 13.39 -30.88 -14.10
C SER A 267 13.48 -32.30 -14.65
N GLY A 268 13.17 -33.31 -13.83
CA GLY A 268 13.26 -34.73 -14.23
C GLY A 268 14.67 -35.23 -14.60
N GLY A 269 15.73 -34.60 -14.08
CA GLY A 269 17.12 -34.92 -14.42
C GLY A 269 17.62 -34.29 -15.72
N VAL A 270 16.87 -33.36 -16.31
CA VAL A 270 17.22 -32.64 -17.55
C VAL A 270 17.24 -31.12 -17.28
N CYS A 271 18.29 -30.44 -17.72
CA CYS A 271 18.45 -29.00 -17.57
C CYS A 271 17.65 -28.20 -18.61
N ARG A 272 16.82 -27.24 -18.19
CA ARG A 272 16.01 -26.35 -19.03
C ARG A 272 16.19 -24.87 -18.67
N PRO A 273 16.17 -23.92 -19.62
CA PRO A 273 16.42 -22.52 -19.34
C PRO A 273 15.41 -21.88 -18.36
N LEU A 274 15.89 -21.04 -17.44
CA LEU A 274 15.09 -20.29 -16.46
C LEU A 274 14.40 -19.09 -17.14
N SER A 275 13.10 -19.20 -17.38
CA SER A 275 12.23 -18.06 -17.63
C SER A 275 11.92 -17.34 -16.31
N LEU A 276 11.92 -16.00 -16.29
CA LEU A 276 11.42 -15.23 -15.14
C LEU A 276 9.99 -15.68 -14.83
N PRO A 277 9.61 -15.81 -13.54
CA PRO A 277 8.27 -16.23 -13.18
C PRO A 277 7.27 -15.22 -13.74
N HIS A 278 6.38 -15.68 -14.63
CA HIS A 278 5.27 -14.87 -15.11
C HIS A 278 4.01 -15.14 -14.29
N VAL A 279 3.00 -14.27 -14.43
CA VAL A 279 1.66 -14.53 -13.89
C VAL A 279 1.02 -15.60 -14.77
N CYS A 280 0.77 -16.78 -14.20
CA CYS A 280 0.16 -17.88 -14.92
C CYS A 280 -1.26 -17.53 -15.41
N LYS A 281 -1.77 -18.32 -16.36
CA LYS A 281 -3.18 -18.24 -16.69
C LYS A 281 -4.00 -18.87 -15.56
N PRO A 282 -5.07 -18.21 -15.06
CA PRO A 282 -5.81 -18.70 -13.89
C PRO A 282 -6.43 -20.10 -14.00
N ASP A 283 -6.54 -20.66 -15.21
CA ASP A 283 -7.09 -21.99 -15.52
C ASP A 283 -6.01 -23.05 -15.86
N ASP A 284 -4.73 -22.66 -15.91
CA ASP A 284 -3.62 -23.55 -16.23
C ASP A 284 -2.86 -23.93 -14.94
N GLU A 285 -3.31 -25.01 -14.30
CA GLU A 285 -2.76 -25.44 -13.01
C GLU A 285 -1.26 -25.76 -13.10
N ALA A 286 -0.82 -26.41 -14.17
CA ALA A 286 0.58 -26.82 -14.33
C ALA A 286 1.50 -25.61 -14.52
N ASP A 287 1.06 -24.60 -15.26
CA ASP A 287 1.81 -23.34 -15.36
C ASP A 287 1.80 -22.59 -14.03
N CYS A 288 0.66 -22.50 -13.35
CA CYS A 288 0.58 -21.85 -12.04
C CYS A 288 1.48 -22.52 -10.99
N GLU A 289 1.57 -23.85 -11.00
CA GLU A 289 2.48 -24.62 -10.17
C GLU A 289 3.94 -24.27 -10.48
N ALA A 290 4.34 -24.36 -11.75
CA ALA A 290 5.71 -24.05 -12.15
C ALA A 290 6.11 -22.61 -11.82
N GLN A 291 5.25 -21.63 -12.08
CA GLN A 291 5.54 -20.22 -11.80
C GLN A 291 5.52 -19.92 -10.29
N CYS A 292 4.65 -20.58 -9.53
CA CYS A 292 4.60 -20.44 -8.07
C CYS A 292 5.86 -21.04 -7.41
N GLU A 293 6.33 -22.21 -7.87
CA GLU A 293 7.60 -22.80 -7.44
C GLU A 293 8.81 -21.93 -7.83
N ALA A 294 8.72 -21.25 -8.97
CA ALA A 294 9.73 -20.29 -9.41
C ALA A 294 9.69 -18.96 -8.61
N GLY A 295 8.76 -18.79 -7.67
CA GLY A 295 8.65 -17.62 -6.78
C GLY A 295 7.66 -16.55 -7.22
N GLY A 296 6.86 -16.80 -8.26
CA GLY A 296 5.78 -15.91 -8.70
C GLY A 296 4.60 -15.92 -7.73
N LEU A 297 4.50 -14.90 -6.86
CA LEU A 297 3.48 -14.82 -5.81
C LEU A 297 2.05 -14.73 -6.35
N GLU A 298 1.82 -13.99 -7.45
CA GLU A 298 0.52 -13.94 -8.14
C GLU A 298 0.12 -15.31 -8.70
N SER A 299 1.09 -16.08 -9.21
CA SER A 299 0.86 -17.44 -9.68
C SER A 299 0.59 -18.41 -8.53
N CYS A 300 1.17 -18.17 -7.35
CA CYS A 300 0.80 -18.89 -6.12
C CYS A 300 -0.64 -18.59 -5.68
N TYR A 301 -1.09 -17.35 -5.81
CA TYR A 301 -2.49 -17.01 -5.58
C TYR A 301 -3.41 -17.76 -6.54
N HIS A 302 -3.13 -17.74 -7.85
CA HIS A 302 -3.92 -18.46 -8.85
C HIS A 302 -3.92 -19.98 -8.64
N LEU A 303 -2.76 -20.56 -8.33
CA LEU A 303 -2.65 -21.99 -7.98
C LEU A 303 -3.46 -22.31 -6.73
N GLY A 304 -3.31 -21.50 -5.68
CA GLY A 304 -4.08 -21.62 -4.45
C GLY A 304 -5.56 -21.64 -4.76
N ARG A 305 -6.05 -20.70 -5.57
CA ARG A 305 -7.45 -20.62 -6.03
C ARG A 305 -7.92 -21.84 -6.82
N LEU A 306 -7.08 -22.40 -7.70
CA LEU A 306 -7.39 -23.61 -8.46
C LEU A 306 -7.53 -24.84 -7.55
N ARG A 307 -6.72 -24.92 -6.50
CA ARG A 307 -6.72 -26.02 -5.53
C ARG A 307 -7.74 -25.86 -4.41
N ILE A 308 -8.52 -24.77 -4.42
CA ILE A 308 -9.69 -24.68 -3.54
C ILE A 308 -10.78 -25.60 -4.08
N ASP A 309 -10.90 -26.78 -3.49
CA ASP A 309 -12.03 -27.68 -3.71
C ASP A 309 -13.25 -27.21 -2.89
N TRP A 310 -14.17 -26.51 -3.55
CA TRP A 310 -15.44 -26.09 -2.96
C TRP A 310 -16.47 -27.22 -3.03
N THR A 311 -16.98 -27.64 -1.87
CA THR A 311 -18.07 -28.62 -1.77
C THR A 311 -19.37 -27.92 -1.36
N PRO A 312 -20.56 -28.50 -1.64
CA PRO A 312 -21.85 -27.94 -1.20
C PRO A 312 -21.98 -27.74 0.32
N THR A 313 -21.16 -28.44 1.11
CA THR A 313 -21.17 -28.41 2.57
C THR A 313 -20.00 -27.63 3.19
N GLY A 314 -19.11 -27.04 2.38
CA GLY A 314 -17.93 -26.31 2.86
C GLY A 314 -16.67 -26.63 2.04
N LEU A 315 -15.51 -26.54 2.68
CA LEU A 315 -14.23 -26.76 2.02
C LEU A 315 -13.86 -28.27 1.98
N GLY A 316 -13.38 -28.77 0.84
CA GLY A 316 -12.81 -30.11 0.72
C GLY A 316 -11.53 -30.28 1.55
N ALA A 317 -11.20 -31.52 1.93
CA ALA A 317 -10.05 -31.79 2.80
C ALA A 317 -8.70 -31.40 2.16
N SER A 318 -8.54 -31.56 0.84
CA SER A 318 -7.33 -31.19 0.10
C SER A 318 -7.09 -29.69 0.05
N ALA A 319 -8.14 -28.87 0.09
CA ALA A 319 -8.00 -27.42 0.05
C ALA A 319 -7.29 -26.86 1.30
N GLN A 320 -7.42 -27.52 2.46
CA GLN A 320 -6.71 -27.12 3.68
C GLN A 320 -5.20 -27.35 3.56
N ASP A 321 -4.80 -28.48 3.00
CA ASP A 321 -3.40 -28.89 2.93
C ASP A 321 -2.67 -28.32 1.71
N GLU A 322 -3.39 -28.07 0.62
CA GLU A 322 -2.79 -27.68 -0.66
C GLU A 322 -2.99 -26.19 -0.98
N ALA A 323 -4.20 -25.64 -0.77
CA ALA A 323 -4.51 -24.27 -1.17
C ALA A 323 -4.08 -23.22 -0.14
N ARG A 324 -4.37 -23.47 1.15
CA ARG A 324 -4.01 -22.55 2.25
C ARG A 324 -2.54 -22.12 2.27
N PRO A 325 -1.53 -23.02 2.24
CA PRO A 325 -0.13 -22.59 2.31
C PRO A 325 0.29 -21.74 1.10
N LEU A 326 -0.32 -21.97 -0.07
CA LEU A 326 -0.09 -21.15 -1.25
C LEU A 326 -0.67 -19.75 -1.07
N LEU A 327 -1.88 -19.65 -0.52
CA LEU A 327 -2.57 -18.39 -0.26
C LEU A 327 -1.90 -17.59 0.86
N GLU A 328 -1.43 -18.25 1.91
CA GLU A 328 -0.63 -17.66 2.99
C GLU A 328 0.65 -17.06 2.43
N ARG A 329 1.42 -17.85 1.65
CA ARG A 329 2.68 -17.39 1.06
C ARG A 329 2.48 -16.19 0.13
N ALA A 330 1.43 -16.18 -0.68
CA ALA A 330 1.11 -15.06 -1.56
C ALA A 330 0.59 -13.83 -0.78
N CYS A 331 -0.20 -14.03 0.28
CA CYS A 331 -0.68 -12.96 1.15
C CYS A 331 0.48 -12.28 1.90
N ASP A 332 1.38 -13.07 2.51
CA ASP A 332 2.58 -12.57 3.17
C ASP A 332 3.52 -11.84 2.19
N GLY A 333 3.49 -12.26 0.92
CA GLY A 333 4.17 -11.64 -0.20
C GLY A 333 3.53 -10.34 -0.72
N GLY A 334 2.40 -9.92 -0.14
CA GLY A 334 1.71 -8.66 -0.48
C GLY A 334 0.67 -8.77 -1.58
N VAL A 335 0.31 -9.99 -2.03
CA VAL A 335 -0.79 -10.19 -2.99
C VAL A 335 -2.12 -10.02 -2.25
N ALA A 336 -2.72 -8.83 -2.37
CA ALA A 336 -3.91 -8.45 -1.62
C ALA A 336 -5.09 -9.42 -1.80
N GLU A 337 -5.31 -9.89 -3.02
CA GLU A 337 -6.38 -10.85 -3.34
C GLU A 337 -6.15 -12.24 -2.72
N SER A 338 -4.90 -12.57 -2.40
CA SER A 338 -4.58 -13.80 -1.67
C SER A 338 -4.99 -13.71 -0.21
N CYS A 339 -4.81 -12.55 0.43
CA CYS A 339 -5.31 -12.32 1.79
C CYS A 339 -6.84 -12.38 1.86
N VAL A 340 -7.53 -11.87 0.83
CA VAL A 340 -8.98 -12.02 0.67
C VAL A 340 -9.37 -13.49 0.62
N ALA A 341 -8.78 -14.26 -0.29
CA ALA A 341 -9.10 -15.67 -0.50
C ALA A 341 -8.77 -16.53 0.73
N LEU A 342 -7.66 -16.26 1.42
CA LEU A 342 -7.30 -16.95 2.66
C LEU A 342 -8.33 -16.71 3.77
N GLY A 343 -8.86 -15.50 3.90
CA GLY A 343 -9.94 -15.19 4.84
C GLY A 343 -11.23 -15.97 4.55
N GLU A 344 -11.59 -16.10 3.27
CA GLU A 344 -12.75 -16.90 2.83
C GLU A 344 -12.54 -18.40 3.13
N VAL A 345 -11.34 -18.92 2.90
CA VAL A 345 -10.95 -20.31 3.25
C VAL A 345 -11.06 -20.56 4.75
N LEU A 346 -10.51 -19.67 5.59
CA LEU A 346 -10.59 -19.80 7.05
C LEU A 346 -12.03 -19.90 7.56
N ILE A 347 -12.95 -19.11 6.99
CA ILE A 347 -14.36 -19.16 7.36
C ILE A 347 -14.99 -20.46 6.87
N ALA A 348 -14.73 -20.86 5.62
CA ALA A 348 -15.30 -22.07 5.02
C ALA A 348 -14.93 -23.35 5.79
N GLU A 349 -13.75 -23.43 6.38
CA GLU A 349 -13.34 -24.57 7.22
C GLU A 349 -14.13 -24.73 8.51
N THR A 350 -14.79 -23.66 8.95
CA THR A 350 -15.65 -23.70 10.14
C THR A 350 -17.09 -24.06 9.81
N ALA A 351 -17.41 -24.38 8.55
CA ALA A 351 -18.73 -24.84 8.14
C ALA A 351 -19.16 -26.07 8.98
N GLY A 352 -20.38 -26.02 9.51
CA GLY A 352 -20.93 -27.09 10.36
C GLY A 352 -20.35 -27.18 11.77
N ARG A 353 -19.38 -26.32 12.13
CA ARG A 353 -18.86 -26.20 13.51
C ARG A 353 -19.76 -25.30 14.35
N ASP A 354 -19.52 -25.25 15.65
CA ASP A 354 -20.28 -24.39 16.56
C ASP A 354 -20.07 -22.89 16.24
N LEU A 355 -21.02 -22.06 16.69
CA LEU A 355 -21.01 -20.61 16.43
C LEU A 355 -19.79 -19.88 17.01
N ALA A 356 -19.20 -20.37 18.10
CA ALA A 356 -18.02 -19.73 18.67
C ALA A 356 -16.79 -19.97 17.79
N THR A 357 -16.63 -21.19 17.28
CA THR A 357 -15.59 -21.52 16.29
C THR A 357 -15.73 -20.68 15.02
N GLN A 358 -16.94 -20.56 14.47
CA GLN A 358 -17.19 -19.74 13.28
C GLN A 358 -16.87 -18.26 13.51
N ARG A 359 -17.29 -17.69 14.65
CA ARG A 359 -16.98 -16.30 15.00
C ARG A 359 -15.49 -16.04 15.14
N ALA A 360 -14.74 -16.98 15.73
CA ALA A 360 -13.30 -16.86 15.85
C ALA A 360 -12.61 -16.81 14.48
N ALA A 361 -13.03 -17.66 13.53
CA ALA A 361 -12.51 -17.63 12.16
C ALA A 361 -12.85 -16.31 11.44
N ILE A 362 -14.05 -15.77 11.62
CA ILE A 362 -14.43 -14.46 11.05
C ILE A 362 -13.54 -13.33 11.61
N GLN A 363 -13.19 -13.37 12.89
CA GLN A 363 -12.26 -12.40 13.47
C GLN A 363 -10.85 -12.52 12.88
N GLN A 364 -10.35 -13.74 12.69
CA GLN A 364 -9.06 -13.98 12.05
C GLN A 364 -9.05 -13.52 10.58
N ALA A 365 -10.09 -13.84 9.83
CA ALA A 365 -10.29 -13.37 8.46
C ALA A 365 -10.32 -11.84 8.38
N GLY A 366 -10.90 -11.17 9.39
CA GLY A 366 -10.90 -9.72 9.52
C GLY A 366 -9.50 -9.09 9.46
N ALA A 367 -8.50 -9.71 10.09
CA ALA A 367 -7.12 -9.20 10.05
C ALA A 367 -6.50 -9.35 8.64
N LEU A 368 -6.82 -10.43 7.92
CA LEU A 368 -6.39 -10.63 6.53
C LEU A 368 -7.06 -9.63 5.59
N TRP A 369 -8.34 -9.35 5.80
CA TRP A 369 -9.07 -8.34 5.02
C TRP A 369 -8.60 -6.92 5.31
N ASP A 370 -8.21 -6.62 6.55
CA ASP A 370 -7.53 -5.36 6.89
C ASP A 370 -6.21 -5.24 6.09
N ALA A 371 -5.38 -6.29 6.07
CA ALA A 371 -4.14 -6.31 5.30
C ALA A 371 -4.39 -6.14 3.78
N ALA A 372 -5.40 -6.84 3.23
CA ALA A 372 -5.82 -6.69 1.84
C ALA A 372 -6.29 -5.26 1.53
N CYS A 373 -7.07 -4.66 2.43
CA CYS A 373 -7.58 -3.30 2.30
C CYS A 373 -6.44 -2.26 2.32
N GLU A 374 -5.44 -2.44 3.18
CA GLU A 374 -4.25 -1.59 3.21
C GLU A 374 -3.34 -1.79 1.99
N ALA A 375 -3.32 -2.98 1.42
CA ALA A 375 -2.69 -3.25 0.13
C ALA A 375 -3.51 -2.74 -1.09
N GLY A 376 -4.65 -2.08 -0.86
CA GLY A 376 -5.46 -1.44 -1.91
C GLY A 376 -6.54 -2.33 -2.54
N SER A 377 -6.82 -3.51 -1.98
CA SER A 377 -7.94 -4.34 -2.44
C SER A 377 -9.27 -3.76 -1.97
N GLY A 378 -10.08 -3.28 -2.91
CA GLY A 378 -11.45 -2.85 -2.65
C GLY A 378 -12.29 -3.98 -2.04
N ARG A 379 -12.09 -5.21 -2.50
CA ARG A 379 -12.76 -6.41 -1.98
C ARG A 379 -12.40 -6.68 -0.52
N GLY A 380 -11.12 -6.53 -0.14
CA GLY A 380 -10.67 -6.61 1.24
C GLY A 380 -11.39 -5.58 2.13
N CYS A 381 -11.42 -4.31 1.71
CA CYS A 381 -12.16 -3.28 2.42
C CYS A 381 -13.67 -3.59 2.52
N GLY A 382 -14.27 -4.11 1.45
CA GLY A 382 -15.69 -4.45 1.38
C GLY A 382 -16.08 -5.62 2.29
N LEU A 383 -15.27 -6.67 2.37
CA LEU A 383 -15.47 -7.79 3.29
C LEU A 383 -15.29 -7.38 4.76
N ARG A 384 -14.31 -6.51 5.03
CA ARG A 384 -14.15 -5.93 6.36
C ARG A 384 -15.33 -5.03 6.75
N ALA A 385 -15.83 -4.23 5.81
CA ALA A 385 -17.05 -3.46 6.01
C ALA A 385 -18.25 -4.38 6.30
N PHE A 386 -18.39 -5.45 5.51
CA PHE A 386 -19.47 -6.44 5.69
C PHE A 386 -19.42 -7.07 7.08
N GLN A 387 -18.24 -7.43 7.57
CA GLN A 387 -18.05 -7.95 8.92
C GLN A 387 -18.68 -7.05 9.99
N PHE A 388 -18.52 -5.73 9.85
CA PHE A 388 -19.03 -4.71 10.77
C PHE A 388 -20.42 -4.17 10.46
N SER A 389 -21.04 -4.58 9.35
CA SER A 389 -22.39 -4.15 8.99
C SER A 389 -23.47 -4.75 9.91
N GLN A 390 -24.68 -4.18 9.94
CA GLN A 390 -25.81 -4.76 10.68
C GLN A 390 -26.24 -6.13 10.14
N ASP A 391 -26.03 -6.35 8.84
CA ASP A 391 -26.28 -7.63 8.16
C ASP A 391 -25.07 -8.58 8.24
N GLY A 392 -24.02 -8.15 8.95
CA GLY A 392 -22.76 -8.83 9.10
C GLY A 392 -22.70 -9.76 10.31
N PRO A 393 -21.66 -10.61 10.38
CA PRO A 393 -21.43 -11.50 11.52
C PRO A 393 -21.07 -10.77 12.83
N LEU A 394 -20.65 -9.50 12.80
CA LEU A 394 -20.21 -8.72 13.96
C LEU A 394 -20.60 -7.23 13.86
N PRO A 395 -21.79 -6.82 14.30
CA PRO A 395 -22.28 -5.46 14.06
C PRO A 395 -21.47 -4.38 14.82
N ASP A 396 -20.86 -3.46 14.06
CA ASP A 396 -20.27 -2.20 14.52
C ASP A 396 -20.46 -1.11 13.45
N ALA A 397 -21.55 -0.35 13.58
CA ALA A 397 -21.93 0.68 12.62
C ALA A 397 -20.88 1.80 12.47
N ALA A 398 -20.04 2.03 13.49
CA ALA A 398 -19.00 3.06 13.43
C ALA A 398 -17.82 2.62 12.55
N ALA A 399 -17.43 1.34 12.64
CA ALA A 399 -16.36 0.76 11.81
C ALA A 399 -16.83 0.52 10.36
N HIS A 400 -18.10 0.18 10.17
CA HIS A 400 -18.69 -0.14 8.86
C HIS A 400 -18.49 0.96 7.80
N ARG A 401 -18.92 2.19 8.10
CA ARG A 401 -19.03 3.27 7.11
C ARG A 401 -17.70 3.64 6.42
N PRO A 402 -16.60 3.94 7.14
CA PRO A 402 -15.35 4.34 6.48
C PRO A 402 -14.79 3.23 5.58
N LEU A 403 -14.96 1.97 5.97
CA LEU A 403 -14.53 0.82 5.17
C LEU A 403 -15.39 0.64 3.92
N ALA A 404 -16.72 0.75 4.04
CA ALA A 404 -17.64 0.69 2.90
C ALA A 404 -17.38 1.82 1.90
N GLN A 405 -17.10 3.03 2.40
CA GLN A 405 -16.70 4.16 1.57
C GLN A 405 -15.40 3.88 0.81
N ARG A 406 -14.33 3.47 1.51
CA ARG A 406 -13.04 3.14 0.89
C ARG A 406 -13.18 2.02 -0.14
N ALA A 407 -13.91 0.96 0.18
CA ALA A 407 -14.20 -0.13 -0.75
C ALA A 407 -14.90 0.37 -2.02
N CYS A 408 -15.90 1.23 -1.87
CA CYS A 408 -16.60 1.81 -3.02
C CYS A 408 -15.71 2.74 -3.86
N ASP A 409 -14.87 3.54 -3.22
CA ASP A 409 -13.92 4.43 -3.90
C ASP A 409 -12.84 3.62 -4.65
N LEU A 410 -12.52 2.41 -4.18
CA LEU A 410 -11.67 1.42 -4.86
C LEU A 410 -12.42 0.60 -5.92
N GLY A 411 -13.70 0.89 -6.17
CA GLY A 411 -14.50 0.23 -7.21
C GLY A 411 -15.10 -1.13 -6.81
N ASP A 412 -15.07 -1.49 -5.52
CA ASP A 412 -15.71 -2.73 -5.05
C ASP A 412 -17.22 -2.58 -4.92
N GLY A 413 -17.95 -3.42 -5.65
CA GLY A 413 -19.41 -3.41 -5.70
C GLY A 413 -20.09 -3.72 -4.37
N LEU A 414 -19.50 -4.62 -3.56
CA LEU A 414 -20.01 -4.93 -2.22
C LEU A 414 -19.89 -3.69 -1.32
N GLY A 415 -18.74 -3.01 -1.33
CA GLY A 415 -18.51 -1.75 -0.64
C GLY A 415 -19.50 -0.66 -1.02
N CYS A 416 -19.75 -0.46 -2.32
CA CYS A 416 -20.74 0.51 -2.78
C CYS A 416 -22.16 0.17 -2.33
N ALA A 417 -22.54 -1.11 -2.38
CA ALA A 417 -23.85 -1.55 -1.90
C ALA A 417 -24.01 -1.33 -0.39
N LEU A 418 -22.99 -1.65 0.40
CA LEU A 418 -22.96 -1.46 1.84
C LEU A 418 -23.04 0.03 2.23
N LEU A 419 -22.28 0.88 1.54
CA LEU A 419 -22.33 2.32 1.74
C LEU A 419 -23.72 2.88 1.43
N ALA A 420 -24.29 2.51 0.28
CA ALA A 420 -25.63 2.95 -0.12
C ALA A 420 -26.70 2.51 0.89
N ASN A 421 -26.64 1.26 1.36
CA ASN A 421 -27.57 0.76 2.37
C ASN A 421 -27.46 1.56 3.67
N ALA A 422 -26.24 1.82 4.15
CA ALA A 422 -26.04 2.60 5.36
C ALA A 422 -26.55 4.03 5.24
N GLN A 423 -26.38 4.67 4.08
CA GLN A 423 -26.94 5.99 3.80
C GLN A 423 -28.46 5.95 3.79
N ILE A 424 -29.06 5.02 3.04
CA ILE A 424 -30.52 4.96 2.89
C ILE A 424 -31.23 4.67 4.21
N GLN A 425 -30.65 3.80 5.04
CA GLN A 425 -31.27 3.31 6.28
C GLN A 425 -30.85 4.09 7.52
N GLY A 426 -29.82 4.92 7.41
CA GLY A 426 -29.26 5.66 8.54
C GLY A 426 -28.47 4.77 9.52
N PHE A 427 -27.74 3.78 9.01
CA PHE A 427 -26.90 2.94 9.85
C PHE A 427 -25.63 3.68 10.28
N GLY A 428 -25.63 4.14 11.54
CA GLY A 428 -24.56 4.96 12.09
C GLY A 428 -24.56 6.41 11.60
N MET A 429 -25.64 6.87 10.95
CA MET A 429 -25.80 8.25 10.45
C MET A 429 -27.28 8.61 10.26
N PRO A 430 -27.63 9.90 10.05
CA PRO A 430 -28.96 10.26 9.57
C PRO A 430 -29.24 9.65 8.18
N PRO A 431 -30.45 9.11 7.92
CA PRO A 431 -30.82 8.61 6.60
C PRO A 431 -30.68 9.66 5.50
N ASP A 432 -29.99 9.30 4.43
CA ASP A 432 -29.83 10.04 3.18
C ASP A 432 -30.14 9.11 2.00
N ARG A 433 -31.42 9.05 1.64
CA ARG A 433 -31.91 8.16 0.59
C ARG A 433 -31.35 8.57 -0.77
N ASP A 434 -31.43 9.86 -1.11
CA ASP A 434 -30.96 10.39 -2.40
C ASP A 434 -29.45 10.17 -2.58
N GLY A 435 -28.66 10.38 -1.51
CA GLY A 435 -27.23 10.11 -1.51
C GLY A 435 -26.90 8.64 -1.75
N GLY A 436 -27.59 7.72 -1.06
CA GLY A 436 -27.36 6.27 -1.27
C GLY A 436 -27.74 5.79 -2.67
N TYR A 437 -28.81 6.34 -3.26
CA TYR A 437 -29.13 6.06 -4.66
C TYR A 437 -28.10 6.62 -5.63
N ALA A 438 -27.56 7.82 -5.37
CA ALA A 438 -26.50 8.39 -6.17
C ALA A 438 -25.21 7.55 -6.11
N VAL A 439 -24.92 6.91 -4.98
CA VAL A 439 -23.82 5.94 -4.84
C VAL A 439 -24.06 4.70 -5.70
N LEU A 440 -25.24 4.08 -5.62
CA LEU A 440 -25.58 2.93 -6.46
C LEU A 440 -25.51 3.27 -7.96
N GLU A 441 -26.00 4.44 -8.36
CA GLU A 441 -25.93 4.88 -9.76
C GLU A 441 -24.49 5.10 -10.22
N ARG A 442 -23.63 5.63 -9.36
CA ARG A 442 -22.21 5.80 -9.66
C ARG A 442 -21.51 4.44 -9.82
N ALA A 443 -21.75 3.52 -8.89
CA ALA A 443 -21.20 2.17 -8.94
C ALA A 443 -21.66 1.41 -10.20
N CYS A 444 -22.95 1.46 -10.52
CA CYS A 444 -23.48 0.87 -11.75
C CYS A 444 -22.88 1.51 -13.03
N ARG A 445 -22.66 2.84 -13.02
CA ARG A 445 -21.92 3.52 -14.11
C ARG A 445 -20.46 3.05 -14.21
N ALA A 446 -19.85 2.71 -13.08
CA ALA A 446 -18.50 2.12 -12.99
C ALA A 446 -18.46 0.60 -13.26
N ALA A 447 -19.52 0.05 -13.89
CA ALA A 447 -19.59 -1.35 -14.31
C ALA A 447 -19.75 -2.38 -13.17
N ASP A 448 -20.20 -1.94 -11.98
CA ASP A 448 -20.63 -2.87 -10.93
C ASP A 448 -22.01 -3.46 -11.22
N ALA A 449 -22.05 -4.74 -11.58
CA ALA A 449 -23.29 -5.44 -11.91
C ALA A 449 -24.25 -5.47 -10.71
N GLN A 450 -23.73 -5.61 -9.49
CA GLN A 450 -24.52 -5.72 -8.27
C GLN A 450 -25.34 -4.46 -7.98
N SER A 451 -24.73 -3.29 -8.08
CA SER A 451 -25.42 -2.01 -7.95
C SER A 451 -26.42 -1.79 -9.07
N CYS A 452 -26.11 -2.21 -10.31
CA CYS A 452 -27.08 -2.18 -11.40
C CYS A 452 -28.30 -3.07 -11.10
N ARG A 453 -28.12 -4.28 -10.54
CA ARG A 453 -29.25 -5.13 -10.12
C ARG A 453 -30.12 -4.46 -9.07
N ARG A 454 -29.50 -3.87 -8.04
CA ARG A 454 -30.23 -3.17 -6.96
C ARG A 454 -31.05 -2.00 -7.50
N LEU A 455 -30.48 -1.21 -8.40
CA LEU A 455 -31.21 -0.13 -9.08
C LEU A 455 -32.35 -0.64 -9.95
N ALA A 456 -32.15 -1.77 -10.65
CA ALA A 456 -33.18 -2.38 -11.47
C ALA A 456 -34.42 -2.74 -10.63
N VAL A 457 -34.20 -3.42 -9.50
CA VAL A 457 -35.27 -3.82 -8.57
C VAL A 457 -36.01 -2.59 -8.03
N VAL A 458 -35.27 -1.62 -7.49
CA VAL A 458 -35.86 -0.42 -6.86
C VAL A 458 -36.66 0.41 -7.85
N ARG A 459 -36.13 0.62 -9.07
CA ARG A 459 -36.80 1.44 -10.09
C ARG A 459 -37.96 0.70 -10.75
N TYR A 460 -37.91 -0.63 -10.88
CA TYR A 460 -38.95 -1.41 -11.56
C TYR A 460 -40.14 -1.71 -10.67
N ALA A 461 -39.90 -2.34 -9.52
CA ALA A 461 -40.99 -2.84 -8.68
C ALA A 461 -41.51 -1.76 -7.73
N GLY A 462 -40.71 -0.71 -7.47
CA GLY A 462 -41.00 0.22 -6.37
C GLY A 462 -41.02 -0.43 -5.00
N THR A 463 -40.69 -1.72 -4.92
CA THR A 463 -40.70 -2.52 -3.71
C THR A 463 -39.27 -2.65 -3.21
N ASP A 464 -39.15 -2.63 -1.88
CA ASP A 464 -38.07 -3.33 -1.22
C ASP A 464 -38.71 -4.30 -0.22
N GLN A 465 -38.44 -5.60 -0.38
CA GLN A 465 -38.80 -6.59 0.63
C GLN A 465 -37.60 -7.40 1.12
N SER A 466 -36.35 -6.97 0.87
CA SER A 466 -35.19 -7.70 1.42
C SER A 466 -33.89 -6.89 1.59
N ILE A 467 -33.89 -5.56 1.50
CA ILE A 467 -32.73 -4.71 1.83
C ILE A 467 -32.88 -3.99 3.18
N SER A 468 -34.10 -3.69 3.69
CA SER A 468 -34.50 -3.42 5.12
C SER A 468 -35.82 -2.63 5.22
N PRO A 469 -36.65 -2.74 6.28
CA PRO A 469 -38.06 -2.29 6.30
C PRO A 469 -38.28 -0.76 6.40
N THR A 470 -37.39 0.09 5.89
CA THR A 470 -37.48 1.56 6.08
C THR A 470 -37.15 2.39 4.83
N ILE A 471 -37.52 1.92 3.62
CA ILE A 471 -37.35 2.69 2.37
C ILE A 471 -38.69 2.98 1.69
N VAL A 472 -39.05 4.27 1.72
CA VAL A 472 -40.14 4.89 0.96
C VAL A 472 -39.50 6.01 0.14
N GLY A 473 -39.97 6.31 -1.07
CA GLY A 473 -39.74 7.64 -1.66
C GLY A 473 -38.76 7.79 -2.81
N LEU A 474 -38.39 6.73 -3.54
CA LEU A 474 -38.06 6.91 -4.96
C LEU A 474 -39.29 6.65 -5.84
N PRO A 475 -39.52 7.47 -6.87
CA PRO A 475 -40.54 7.18 -7.86
C PRO A 475 -40.16 5.92 -8.66
N VAL A 476 -41.15 5.04 -8.83
CA VAL A 476 -41.08 3.92 -9.76
C VAL A 476 -40.88 4.47 -11.18
N ASP A 477 -39.90 3.93 -11.87
CA ASP A 477 -39.60 4.18 -13.27
C ASP A 477 -39.23 2.83 -13.89
N GLU A 478 -40.26 2.10 -14.32
CA GLU A 478 -40.14 0.75 -14.90
C GLU A 478 -39.14 0.73 -16.06
N ALA A 479 -39.13 1.77 -16.90
CA ALA A 479 -38.20 1.90 -18.00
C ALA A 479 -36.75 2.05 -17.51
N ALA A 480 -36.49 2.84 -16.45
CA ALA A 480 -35.18 2.89 -15.81
C ALA A 480 -34.81 1.54 -15.19
N GLY A 481 -35.75 0.87 -14.55
CA GLY A 481 -35.58 -0.47 -13.99
C GLY A 481 -35.08 -1.47 -15.04
N ILE A 482 -35.76 -1.52 -16.20
CA ILE A 482 -35.36 -2.37 -17.34
C ILE A 482 -33.96 -1.95 -17.85
N ARG A 483 -33.66 -0.66 -17.98
CA ARG A 483 -32.33 -0.20 -18.43
C ARG A 483 -31.20 -0.64 -17.50
N PHE A 484 -31.39 -0.54 -16.19
CA PHE A 484 -30.42 -1.00 -15.21
C PHE A 484 -30.30 -2.53 -15.22
N GLY A 485 -31.41 -3.25 -15.39
CA GLY A 485 -31.42 -4.71 -15.53
C GLY A 485 -30.65 -5.20 -16.74
N LEU A 486 -30.89 -4.60 -17.91
CA LEU A 486 -30.13 -4.88 -19.14
C LEU A 486 -28.64 -4.60 -18.98
N ARG A 487 -28.28 -3.53 -18.26
CA ARG A 487 -26.87 -3.21 -17.99
C ARG A 487 -26.23 -4.27 -17.09
N ALA A 488 -26.88 -4.65 -16.00
CA ALA A 488 -26.41 -5.72 -15.12
C ALA A 488 -26.17 -7.03 -15.88
N CYS A 489 -27.12 -7.45 -16.72
CA CYS A 489 -26.99 -8.62 -17.58
C CYS A 489 -25.79 -8.57 -18.54
N ARG A 490 -25.46 -7.39 -19.08
CA ARG A 490 -24.28 -7.22 -19.97
C ARG A 490 -22.96 -7.28 -19.23
N LEU A 491 -22.95 -6.83 -17.97
CA LEU A 491 -21.76 -6.82 -17.13
C LEU A 491 -21.44 -8.22 -16.61
N GLU A 492 -22.45 -8.93 -16.14
CA GLU A 492 -22.35 -10.30 -15.65
C GLU A 492 -23.52 -11.11 -16.22
N PRO A 493 -23.28 -12.08 -17.12
CA PRO A 493 -24.34 -12.93 -17.65
C PRO A 493 -25.10 -13.70 -16.56
N GLU A 494 -24.42 -14.06 -15.46
CA GLU A 494 -25.03 -14.68 -14.27
C GLU A 494 -25.88 -13.69 -13.46
N ALA A 495 -25.54 -12.40 -13.50
CA ALA A 495 -26.35 -11.33 -12.91
C ALA A 495 -27.67 -11.12 -13.65
N CYS A 496 -27.94 -11.87 -14.72
CA CYS A 496 -29.19 -11.77 -15.46
C CYS A 496 -30.38 -12.44 -14.74
N GLY A 497 -30.15 -13.20 -13.67
CA GLY A 497 -31.20 -13.73 -12.77
C GLY A 497 -31.91 -12.69 -11.90
N ILE A 498 -31.97 -11.41 -12.31
CA ILE A 498 -32.67 -10.33 -11.57
C ILE A 498 -34.14 -10.63 -11.39
N ASP A 499 -34.75 -11.33 -12.35
CA ASP A 499 -36.13 -11.77 -12.27
C ASP A 499 -36.36 -12.70 -11.05
N ARG A 500 -35.38 -13.53 -10.68
CA ARG A 500 -35.44 -14.34 -9.45
C ARG A 500 -35.40 -13.45 -8.22
N THR A 501 -34.55 -12.42 -8.21
CA THR A 501 -34.47 -11.45 -7.11
C THR A 501 -35.78 -10.68 -6.96
N ILE A 502 -36.39 -10.22 -8.06
CA ILE A 502 -37.73 -9.61 -8.05
C ILE A 502 -38.78 -10.64 -7.62
N GLY A 503 -38.64 -11.90 -8.04
CA GLY A 503 -39.56 -12.99 -7.71
C GLY A 503 -39.55 -13.41 -6.25
N MET A 504 -38.48 -13.13 -5.51
CA MET A 504 -38.45 -13.27 -4.04
C MET A 504 -39.37 -12.26 -3.35
N VAL A 505 -39.68 -11.15 -4.01
CA VAL A 505 -40.54 -10.09 -3.50
C VAL A 505 -41.97 -10.28 -4.01
N ASP A 506 -42.13 -10.41 -5.33
CA ASP A 506 -43.43 -10.59 -5.97
C ASP A 506 -43.27 -11.37 -7.30
N ALA A 507 -43.90 -12.54 -7.36
CA ALA A 507 -43.84 -13.43 -8.52
C ALA A 507 -44.56 -12.86 -9.76
N ALA A 508 -45.60 -12.04 -9.58
CA ALA A 508 -46.31 -11.39 -10.67
C ALA A 508 -45.47 -10.26 -11.26
N VAL A 509 -44.81 -9.45 -10.42
CA VAL A 509 -43.87 -8.41 -10.86
C VAL A 509 -42.68 -9.02 -11.60
N ALA A 510 -42.15 -10.15 -11.13
CA ALA A 510 -41.06 -10.86 -11.83
C ALA A 510 -41.47 -11.36 -13.22
N LYS A 511 -42.71 -11.86 -13.35
CA LYS A 511 -43.26 -12.28 -14.65
C LYS A 511 -43.42 -11.09 -15.60
N ALA A 512 -43.90 -9.95 -15.10
CA ALA A 512 -43.98 -8.72 -15.88
C ALA A 512 -42.59 -8.24 -16.32
N PHE A 513 -41.62 -8.23 -15.41
CA PHE A 513 -40.23 -7.84 -15.69
C PHE A 513 -39.60 -8.68 -16.80
N ARG A 514 -39.78 -10.01 -16.77
CA ARG A 514 -39.30 -10.90 -17.85
C ARG A 514 -39.93 -10.56 -19.19
N ALA A 515 -41.26 -10.36 -19.22
CA ALA A 515 -41.95 -9.99 -20.46
C ALA A 515 -41.42 -8.67 -21.03
N ASP A 516 -41.19 -7.67 -20.18
CA ASP A 516 -40.69 -6.37 -20.61
C ASP A 516 -39.22 -6.44 -21.08
N MET A 517 -38.35 -7.16 -20.36
CA MET A 517 -36.95 -7.39 -20.77
C MET A 517 -36.86 -8.17 -22.10
N CYS A 518 -37.76 -9.15 -22.28
CA CYS A 518 -37.90 -9.88 -23.54
C CYS A 518 -38.30 -8.93 -24.67
N SER A 519 -39.29 -8.07 -24.44
CA SER A 519 -39.72 -7.05 -25.41
C SER A 519 -38.61 -6.03 -25.75
N ALA A 520 -37.71 -5.77 -24.79
CA ALA A 520 -36.53 -4.92 -24.96
C ALA A 520 -35.36 -5.60 -25.70
N GLY A 521 -35.53 -6.84 -26.19
CA GLY A 521 -34.58 -7.55 -27.03
C GLY A 521 -33.60 -8.47 -26.28
N TYR A 522 -33.84 -8.74 -25.00
CA TYR A 522 -32.99 -9.65 -24.22
C TYR A 522 -33.57 -11.07 -24.19
N GLY A 523 -33.30 -11.83 -25.27
CA GLY A 523 -33.89 -13.15 -25.51
C GLY A 523 -33.60 -14.20 -24.42
N GLY A 524 -32.49 -14.07 -23.68
CA GLY A 524 -32.08 -15.03 -22.65
C GLY A 524 -32.95 -15.08 -21.39
N LEU A 525 -33.99 -14.24 -21.28
CA LEU A 525 -34.92 -14.19 -20.15
C LEU A 525 -36.38 -14.39 -20.56
N CYS A 526 -36.63 -14.78 -21.82
CA CYS A 526 -37.98 -14.92 -22.36
C CYS A 526 -38.69 -16.24 -21.95
N ASP A 527 -37.95 -17.22 -21.42
CA ASP A 527 -38.44 -18.56 -21.10
C ASP A 527 -38.75 -18.75 -19.60
#